data_AF-U7NHP8-F1
#
_entry.id   AF-U7NHP8-F1
#
_cell.length_a   1.000
_cell.length_b   1.000
_cell.length_c   1.000
_cell.angle_alpha   90.00
_cell.angle_beta   90.00
_cell.angle_gamma   90.00
#
_symmetry.space_group_name_H-M   'P 1'
#
loop_
_entity.id
_entity.type
_entity.pdbx_description
1 polymer ?
#
loop_
_entity_poly.entity_id
_entity_poly.type
_entity_poly.pdbx_seq_one_letter_code
_entity_poly.pdbx_strand_id
1 'polypeptide(L)'
;MSASEQVLTNARMILDDEVCQGSLVIRDGRIAAVDAGLSAIPSAVDCDGDYLMPGMVELHTDNMEKYFQPRPKVAWPGRPAALAHDAQMAASGITTVFDALSIGDIDEQSMREGALKQMVGSLQAIMDDGMARIDHRLHLRCEVCQPATLERFESLADSPLLGLVSLMDHAPGQRQFVSLDAYRTYYQGKHRMSDEALEAFIEKQLANSARYSSTNRQAIAAACHRRGLALASHDDATIEHVAESVEYGTRVAEFPTTREAAEASHRHGLAVMMGAPNVV
;
A
#
# COMPACT_ATOMS: atom_id res chain seq x y z
N MET A 1 31.58 -6.36 -6.05
CA MET A 1 31.18 -6.09 -4.65
C MET A 1 31.77 -7.21 -3.83
N SER A 2 32.66 -6.93 -2.87
CA SER A 2 33.28 -7.99 -2.07
C SER A 2 32.19 -8.67 -1.23
N ALA A 3 32.13 -9.99 -1.27
CA ALA A 3 31.29 -10.80 -0.39
C ALA A 3 31.60 -10.44 1.08
N SER A 4 30.77 -9.60 1.69
CA SER A 4 30.91 -9.20 3.08
C SER A 4 30.04 -10.13 3.92
N GLU A 5 30.70 -10.99 4.70
CA GLU A 5 30.04 -11.66 5.81
C GLU A 5 29.90 -10.66 6.96
N GLN A 6 28.69 -10.58 7.52
CA GLN A 6 28.38 -9.78 8.71
C GLN A 6 27.80 -10.71 9.77
N VAL A 7 28.25 -10.56 11.01
CA VAL A 7 27.71 -11.31 12.15
C VAL A 7 27.14 -10.31 13.15
N LEU A 8 25.87 -10.49 13.52
CA LEU A 8 25.24 -9.82 14.64
C LEU A 8 25.24 -10.81 15.80
N THR A 9 25.70 -10.44 17.00
CA THR A 9 25.77 -11.34 18.17
C THR A 9 25.12 -10.69 19.38
N ASN A 10 24.78 -11.51 20.38
CA ASN A 10 24.12 -11.04 21.61
C ASN A 10 22.79 -10.30 21.31
N ALA A 11 22.07 -10.71 20.28
CA ALA A 11 20.77 -10.17 19.93
C ALA A 11 19.64 -11.04 20.52
N ARG A 12 18.53 -10.42 20.92
CA ARG A 12 17.24 -11.12 21.15
C ARG A 12 16.49 -11.20 19.83
N MET A 13 16.64 -12.31 19.12
CA MET A 13 16.05 -12.53 17.81
C MET A 13 14.59 -12.92 17.95
N ILE A 14 13.71 -12.19 17.28
CA ILE A 14 12.27 -12.50 17.19
C ILE A 14 12.06 -13.41 15.97
N LEU A 15 11.70 -14.67 16.23
CA LEU A 15 11.33 -15.66 15.21
C LEU A 15 9.80 -15.81 15.16
N ASP A 16 9.32 -16.72 14.32
CA ASP A 16 7.88 -16.90 14.09
C ASP A 16 7.12 -17.32 15.36
N ASP A 17 7.76 -18.10 16.24
CA ASP A 17 7.14 -18.72 17.42
C ASP A 17 7.87 -18.45 18.75
N GLU A 18 9.08 -17.90 18.71
CA GLU A 18 9.88 -17.65 19.91
C GLU A 18 10.77 -16.41 19.82
N VAL A 19 11.29 -16.01 20.99
CA VAL A 19 12.38 -15.04 21.10
C VAL A 19 13.58 -15.76 21.69
N CYS A 20 14.68 -15.84 20.94
CA CYS A 20 15.92 -16.50 21.37
C CYS A 20 17.09 -15.51 21.41
N GLN A 21 17.97 -15.65 22.39
CA GLN A 21 19.21 -14.88 22.45
C GLN A 21 20.29 -15.60 21.66
N GLY A 22 21.06 -14.88 20.83
CA GLY A 22 22.11 -15.52 20.05
C GLY A 22 22.74 -14.63 18.99
N SER A 23 23.13 -15.25 17.87
CA SER A 23 23.84 -14.63 16.76
C SER A 23 23.19 -14.90 15.40
N LEU A 24 23.20 -13.91 14.51
CA LEU A 24 22.77 -13.99 13.12
C LEU A 24 23.98 -13.81 12.20
N VAL A 25 24.19 -14.75 11.27
CA VAL A 25 25.22 -14.64 10.23
C VAL A 25 24.55 -14.25 8.91
N ILE A 26 25.01 -13.17 8.31
CA ILE A 26 24.57 -12.66 7.02
C ILE A 26 25.74 -12.81 6.04
N ARG A 27 25.50 -13.47 4.91
CA ARG A 27 26.48 -13.62 3.83
C ARG A 27 25.82 -13.26 2.51
N ASP A 28 26.45 -12.36 1.76
CA ASP A 28 25.96 -11.91 0.46
C ASP A 28 24.50 -11.41 0.50
N GLY A 29 24.16 -10.66 1.56
CA GLY A 29 22.82 -10.10 1.78
C GLY A 29 21.75 -11.12 2.17
N ARG A 30 22.14 -12.37 2.50
CA ARG A 30 21.21 -13.43 2.92
C ARG A 30 21.56 -13.97 4.30
N ILE A 31 20.54 -14.39 5.03
CA ILE A 31 20.74 -15.11 6.29
C ILE A 31 21.40 -16.45 5.97
N ALA A 32 22.61 -16.65 6.48
CA ALA A 32 23.42 -17.85 6.30
C ALA A 32 23.30 -18.81 7.50
N ALA A 33 23.12 -18.28 8.71
CA ALA A 33 22.91 -19.08 9.92
C ALA A 33 22.24 -18.24 11.03
N VAL A 34 21.50 -18.92 11.90
CA VAL A 34 20.97 -18.42 13.18
C VAL A 34 21.49 -19.37 14.25
N ASP A 35 22.16 -18.85 15.28
CA ASP A 35 22.77 -19.64 16.35
C ASP A 35 22.32 -19.09 17.71
N ALA A 36 22.08 -19.97 18.69
CA ALA A 36 21.73 -19.56 20.06
C ALA A 36 22.95 -19.17 20.91
N GLY A 37 24.16 -19.41 20.40
CA GLY A 37 25.42 -19.02 21.01
C GLY A 37 25.83 -17.59 20.70
N LEU A 38 26.69 -17.04 21.55
CA LEU A 38 27.39 -15.79 21.29
C LEU A 38 28.57 -16.06 20.34
N SER A 39 28.74 -15.20 19.33
CA SER A 39 29.93 -15.22 18.49
C SER A 39 31.14 -14.66 19.25
N ALA A 40 32.26 -15.36 19.14
CA ALA A 40 33.57 -14.90 19.64
C ALA A 40 34.43 -14.24 18.55
N ILE A 41 33.88 -14.04 17.34
CA ILE A 41 34.62 -13.46 16.22
C ILE A 41 34.78 -11.95 16.45
N PRO A 42 36.00 -11.38 16.37
CA PRO A 42 36.24 -9.96 16.65
C PRO A 42 35.47 -8.98 15.75
N SER A 43 35.05 -9.40 14.56
CA SER A 43 34.28 -8.59 13.61
C SER A 43 32.76 -8.67 13.82
N ALA A 44 32.28 -9.47 14.77
CA ALA A 44 30.87 -9.52 15.11
C ALA A 44 30.42 -8.19 15.75
N VAL A 45 29.25 -7.71 15.35
CA VAL A 45 28.60 -6.55 15.96
C VAL A 45 27.82 -7.04 17.17
N ASP A 46 28.21 -6.59 18.35
CA ASP A 46 27.47 -6.84 19.59
C ASP A 46 26.20 -5.98 19.60
N CYS A 47 25.05 -6.65 19.70
CA CYS A 47 23.74 -6.00 19.79
C CYS A 47 23.34 -5.62 21.23
N ASP A 48 24.19 -5.87 22.24
CA ASP A 48 23.97 -5.50 23.65
C ASP A 48 22.62 -5.99 24.23
N GLY A 49 22.14 -7.14 23.74
CA GLY A 49 20.84 -7.68 24.12
C GLY A 49 19.65 -6.99 23.46
N ASP A 50 19.82 -6.11 22.47
CA ASP A 50 18.72 -5.49 21.73
C ASP A 50 17.90 -6.51 20.93
N TYR A 51 16.67 -6.12 20.60
CA TYR A 51 15.80 -6.94 19.76
C TYR A 51 16.21 -6.85 18.30
N LEU A 52 16.38 -8.01 17.68
CA LEU A 52 16.55 -8.15 16.24
C LEU A 52 15.30 -8.81 15.66
N MET A 53 14.60 -8.10 14.81
CA MET A 53 13.37 -8.58 14.17
C MET A 53 13.52 -8.60 12.65
N PRO A 54 12.76 -9.43 11.93
CA PRO A 54 12.62 -9.31 10.49
C PRO A 54 12.20 -7.89 10.12
N GLY A 55 12.78 -7.38 9.04
CA GLY A 55 12.40 -6.06 8.52
C GLY A 55 10.92 -6.04 8.13
N MET A 56 10.24 -4.95 8.47
CA MET A 56 8.80 -4.86 8.23
C MET A 56 8.50 -4.71 6.73
N VAL A 57 7.42 -5.36 6.30
CA VAL A 57 6.84 -5.21 4.96
C VAL A 57 5.58 -4.38 5.08
N GLU A 58 5.66 -3.13 4.65
CA GLU A 58 4.53 -2.21 4.63
C GLU A 58 3.77 -2.38 3.30
N LEU A 59 2.49 -2.74 3.39
CA LEU A 59 1.64 -3.02 2.23
C LEU A 59 0.75 -1.82 1.85
N HIS A 60 0.61 -0.82 2.74
CA HIS A 60 -0.23 0.33 2.51
C HIS A 60 0.33 1.62 3.15
N THR A 61 0.56 2.64 2.32
CA THR A 61 1.02 3.96 2.78
C THR A 61 0.14 5.10 2.28
N ASP A 62 -0.17 6.08 3.14
CA ASP A 62 -0.81 7.35 2.73
C ASP A 62 0.16 8.54 2.86
N ASN A 63 1.41 8.36 2.44
CA ASN A 63 2.49 9.27 2.82
C ASN A 63 3.38 9.74 1.68
N MET A 64 3.55 8.94 0.61
CA MET A 64 4.51 9.26 -0.44
C MET A 64 4.18 10.60 -1.13
N GLU A 65 2.92 10.86 -1.46
CA GLU A 65 2.51 12.06 -2.18
C GLU A 65 2.88 13.35 -1.43
N LYS A 66 2.93 13.29 -0.08
CA LYS A 66 3.30 14.43 0.77
C LYS A 66 4.76 14.85 0.58
N TYR A 67 5.64 13.95 0.14
CA TYR A 67 7.03 14.30 -0.17
C TYR A 67 7.18 15.03 -1.51
N PHE A 68 6.36 14.65 -2.48
CA PHE A 68 6.38 15.24 -3.82
C PHE A 68 5.53 16.51 -3.92
N GLN A 69 4.50 16.61 -3.08
CA GLN A 69 3.65 17.78 -2.93
C GLN A 69 3.49 18.12 -1.42
N PRO A 70 4.50 18.72 -0.79
CA PRO A 70 4.47 19.04 0.64
C PRO A 70 3.41 20.08 1.03
N ARG A 71 2.89 20.82 0.04
CA ARG A 71 1.73 21.72 0.20
C ARG A 71 0.97 21.84 -1.11
N PRO A 72 -0.34 22.20 -1.07
CA PRO A 72 -1.15 22.33 -2.26
C PRO A 72 -0.49 23.20 -3.33
N LYS A 73 -0.50 22.72 -4.59
CA LYS A 73 0.04 23.41 -5.79
C LYS A 73 1.56 23.60 -5.83
N VAL A 74 2.33 23.02 -4.91
CA VAL A 74 3.80 23.09 -4.94
C VAL A 74 4.40 21.72 -5.14
N ALA A 75 5.02 21.51 -6.30
CA ALA A 75 5.78 20.31 -6.60
C ALA A 75 7.23 20.44 -6.10
N TRP A 76 7.70 19.44 -5.36
CA TRP A 76 9.10 19.32 -4.95
C TRP A 76 9.89 18.51 -5.99
N PRO A 77 11.21 18.71 -6.14
CA PRO A 77 12.02 17.88 -7.02
C PRO A 77 11.93 16.39 -6.66
N GLY A 78 11.68 15.54 -7.67
CA GLY A 78 11.30 14.15 -7.44
C GLY A 78 12.36 13.28 -6.76
N ARG A 79 13.64 13.41 -7.13
CA ARG A 79 14.71 12.61 -6.52
C ARG A 79 14.91 12.93 -5.03
N PRO A 80 15.05 14.20 -4.60
CA PRO A 80 15.06 14.53 -3.16
C PRO A 80 13.80 14.07 -2.41
N ALA A 81 12.61 14.14 -3.02
CA ALA A 81 11.37 13.64 -2.42
C ALA A 81 11.44 12.12 -2.18
N ALA A 82 11.83 11.35 -3.20
CA ALA A 82 11.97 9.90 -3.11
C ALA A 82 12.99 9.48 -2.04
N LEU A 83 14.16 10.14 -1.96
CA LEU A 83 15.17 9.84 -0.95
C LEU A 83 14.74 10.18 0.48
N ALA A 84 13.94 11.23 0.66
CA ALA A 84 13.40 11.60 1.96
C ALA A 84 12.36 10.57 2.44
N HIS A 85 11.50 10.11 1.52
CA HIS A 85 10.54 9.04 1.77
C HIS A 85 11.24 7.71 2.13
N ASP A 86 12.21 7.26 1.31
CA ASP A 86 13.06 6.09 1.59
C ASP A 86 13.69 6.15 2.98
N ALA A 87 14.30 7.29 3.33
CA ALA A 87 14.94 7.47 4.62
C ALA A 87 13.94 7.37 5.79
N GLN A 88 12.73 7.89 5.64
CA GLN A 88 11.70 7.79 6.67
C GLN A 88 11.24 6.33 6.86
N MET A 89 11.00 5.60 5.76
CA MET A 89 10.58 4.21 5.83
C MET A 89 11.67 3.35 6.50
N ALA A 90 12.92 3.50 6.06
CA ALA A 90 14.07 2.83 6.66
C ALA A 90 14.22 3.12 8.16
N ALA A 91 14.10 4.40 8.56
CA ALA A 91 14.18 4.80 9.97
C ALA A 91 13.01 4.26 10.82
N SER A 92 11.92 3.84 10.19
CA SER A 92 10.77 3.23 10.85
C SER A 92 10.88 1.71 10.99
N GLY A 93 11.99 1.10 10.56
CA GLY A 93 12.19 -0.36 10.59
C GLY A 93 11.53 -1.11 9.43
N ILE A 94 11.05 -0.39 8.42
CA ILE A 94 10.51 -0.96 7.18
C ILE A 94 11.67 -1.25 6.24
N THR A 95 11.71 -2.47 5.69
CA THR A 95 12.72 -2.87 4.68
C THR A 95 12.11 -3.10 3.30
N THR A 96 10.79 -3.24 3.22
CA THR A 96 10.05 -3.30 1.96
C THR A 96 8.77 -2.50 2.09
N VAL A 97 8.54 -1.58 1.16
CA VAL A 97 7.32 -0.76 1.13
C VAL A 97 6.61 -0.94 -0.20
N PHE A 98 5.30 -1.13 -0.14
CA PHE A 98 4.40 -1.00 -1.27
C PHE A 98 3.79 0.40 -1.22
N ASP A 99 4.42 1.32 -1.95
CA ASP A 99 4.02 2.70 -2.04
C ASP A 99 2.62 2.79 -2.66
N ALA A 100 1.63 3.00 -1.80
CA ALA A 100 0.24 3.03 -2.19
C ALA A 100 -0.09 4.37 -2.85
N LEU A 101 -0.60 4.29 -4.09
CA LEU A 101 -0.99 5.44 -4.91
C LEU A 101 -2.43 5.29 -5.32
N SER A 102 -3.26 6.27 -4.95
CA SER A 102 -4.65 6.32 -5.40
C SER A 102 -4.72 6.79 -6.86
N ILE A 103 -5.49 6.07 -7.67
CA ILE A 103 -5.77 6.42 -9.06
C ILE A 103 -7.28 6.46 -9.29
N GLY A 104 -7.73 7.50 -10.00
CA GLY A 104 -9.15 7.80 -10.13
C GLY A 104 -9.63 8.67 -8.98
N ASP A 105 -9.06 9.86 -8.82
CA ASP A 105 -9.44 10.74 -7.73
C ASP A 105 -10.77 11.46 -7.97
N ILE A 106 -11.49 11.66 -6.87
CA ILE A 106 -12.73 12.44 -6.83
C ILE A 106 -12.42 13.96 -6.85
N ASP A 107 -11.23 14.35 -6.39
CA ASP A 107 -10.76 15.74 -6.41
C ASP A 107 -10.10 16.05 -7.76
N GLU A 108 -10.66 16.97 -8.53
CA GLU A 108 -10.07 17.45 -9.79
C GLU A 108 -8.73 18.21 -9.56
N GLN A 109 -8.43 18.58 -8.31
CA GLN A 109 -7.16 19.18 -7.89
C GLN A 109 -6.12 18.16 -7.41
N SER A 110 -6.47 16.88 -7.36
CA SER A 110 -5.56 15.78 -7.06
C SER A 110 -4.35 15.75 -7.99
N MET A 111 -3.33 14.98 -7.58
CA MET A 111 -2.09 14.84 -8.35
C MET A 111 -2.40 14.40 -9.78
N ARG A 112 -2.09 15.27 -10.74
CA ARG A 112 -2.28 15.01 -12.17
C ARG A 112 -1.49 13.76 -12.58
N GLU A 113 -1.94 13.08 -13.62
CA GLU A 113 -1.30 11.85 -14.13
C GLU A 113 0.22 12.01 -14.37
N GLY A 114 0.64 13.15 -14.92
CA GLY A 114 2.06 13.46 -15.11
C GLY A 114 2.85 13.50 -13.80
N ALA A 115 2.22 13.92 -12.70
CA ALA A 115 2.84 13.89 -11.39
C ALA A 115 2.95 12.46 -10.84
N LEU A 116 1.93 11.61 -11.03
CA LEU A 116 2.00 10.18 -10.68
C LEU A 116 3.16 9.47 -11.39
N LYS A 117 3.28 9.65 -12.71
CA LYS A 117 4.39 9.09 -13.50
C LYS A 117 5.75 9.62 -13.04
N GLN A 118 5.84 10.91 -12.70
CA GLN A 118 7.08 11.49 -12.16
C GLN A 118 7.45 10.89 -10.80
N MET A 119 6.47 10.65 -9.91
CA MET A 119 6.71 10.02 -8.61
C MET A 119 7.26 8.60 -8.77
N VAL A 120 6.55 7.78 -9.55
CA VAL A 120 6.97 6.41 -9.88
C VAL A 120 8.34 6.38 -10.53
N GLY A 121 8.59 7.25 -11.50
CA GLY A 121 9.90 7.36 -12.16
C GLY A 121 11.02 7.80 -11.20
N SER A 122 10.72 8.63 -10.20
CA SER A 122 11.71 9.05 -9.21
C SER A 122 12.08 7.92 -8.24
N LEU A 123 11.12 7.08 -7.85
CA LEU A 123 11.38 5.86 -7.09
C LEU A 123 12.23 4.87 -7.88
N GLN A 124 11.83 4.60 -9.12
CA GLN A 124 12.60 3.70 -10.00
C GLN A 124 14.03 4.20 -10.15
N ALA A 125 14.24 5.50 -10.36
CA ALA A 125 15.56 6.08 -10.51
C ALA A 125 16.44 5.90 -9.26
N ILE A 126 15.92 6.09 -8.03
CA ILE A 126 16.73 5.89 -6.82
C ILE A 126 17.06 4.41 -6.59
N MET A 127 16.19 3.49 -7.01
CA MET A 127 16.43 2.05 -6.96
C MET A 127 17.52 1.65 -7.97
N ASP A 128 17.37 2.06 -9.23
CA ASP A 128 18.32 1.75 -10.32
C ASP A 128 19.71 2.33 -10.06
N ASP A 129 19.77 3.52 -9.46
CA ASP A 129 21.02 4.19 -9.11
C ASP A 129 21.66 3.66 -7.81
N GLY A 130 21.05 2.65 -7.17
CA GLY A 130 21.57 2.04 -5.93
C GLY A 130 21.57 3.00 -4.73
N MET A 131 20.66 3.98 -4.72
CA MET A 131 20.56 4.97 -3.64
C MET A 131 19.51 4.65 -2.60
N ALA A 132 18.54 3.80 -2.92
CA ALA A 132 17.52 3.36 -1.99
C ALA A 132 18.13 2.47 -0.89
N ARG A 133 17.66 2.67 0.35
CA ARG A 133 18.02 1.84 1.51
C ARG A 133 17.10 0.63 1.64
N ILE A 134 15.87 0.75 1.15
CA ILE A 134 14.82 -0.26 1.27
C ILE A 134 14.29 -0.66 -0.11
N ASP A 135 13.57 -1.77 -0.15
CA ASP A 135 12.91 -2.20 -1.37
C ASP A 135 11.60 -1.44 -1.57
N HIS A 136 11.50 -0.73 -2.69
CA HIS A 136 10.27 -0.08 -3.12
C HIS A 136 9.48 -0.94 -4.12
N ARG A 137 8.17 -1.03 -3.90
CA ARG A 137 7.14 -1.59 -4.78
C ARG A 137 6.00 -0.58 -4.89
N LEU A 138 5.16 -0.72 -5.91
CA LEU A 138 3.94 0.08 -6.04
C LEU A 138 2.73 -0.75 -5.66
N HIS A 139 1.82 -0.08 -4.97
CA HIS A 139 0.46 -0.52 -4.73
C HIS A 139 -0.51 0.46 -5.40
N LEU A 140 -1.16 0.05 -6.50
CA LEU A 140 -2.15 0.91 -7.17
C LEU A 140 -3.54 0.70 -6.57
N ARG A 141 -4.04 1.75 -5.93
CA ARG A 141 -5.36 1.83 -5.33
C ARG A 141 -6.35 2.40 -6.34
N CYS A 142 -7.14 1.54 -6.95
CA CYS A 142 -7.95 1.86 -8.12
C CYS A 142 -9.37 2.23 -7.72
N GLU A 143 -9.74 3.50 -7.84
CA GLU A 143 -11.11 3.97 -7.65
C GLU A 143 -11.99 3.57 -8.83
N VAL A 144 -12.66 2.43 -8.73
CA VAL A 144 -13.33 1.83 -9.88
C VAL A 144 -14.53 2.63 -10.36
N CYS A 145 -15.11 3.49 -9.52
CA CYS A 145 -16.24 4.32 -9.91
C CYS A 145 -15.85 5.48 -10.84
N GLN A 146 -14.57 5.78 -11.03
CA GLN A 146 -14.14 6.96 -11.80
C GLN A 146 -13.85 6.69 -13.29
N PRO A 147 -14.14 7.66 -14.19
CA PRO A 147 -13.99 7.46 -15.64
C PRO A 147 -12.57 7.14 -16.11
N ALA A 148 -11.56 7.78 -15.52
CA ALA A 148 -10.18 7.71 -15.98
C ALA A 148 -9.34 6.62 -15.28
N THR A 149 -9.94 5.81 -14.41
CA THR A 149 -9.21 4.85 -13.57
C THR A 149 -8.52 3.78 -14.40
N LEU A 150 -9.24 3.18 -15.37
CA LEU A 150 -8.67 2.13 -16.20
C LEU A 150 -7.49 2.65 -17.05
N GLU A 151 -7.64 3.81 -17.69
CA GLU A 151 -6.55 4.44 -18.46
C GLU A 151 -5.32 4.70 -17.59
N ARG A 152 -5.52 5.22 -16.38
CA ARG A 152 -4.42 5.49 -15.44
C ARG A 152 -3.75 4.22 -14.95
N PHE A 153 -4.54 3.19 -14.66
CA PHE A 153 -4.02 1.87 -14.31
C PHE A 153 -3.13 1.34 -15.43
N GLU A 154 -3.63 1.33 -16.68
CA GLU A 154 -2.89 0.85 -17.85
C GLU A 154 -1.58 1.64 -18.06
N SER A 155 -1.60 2.95 -17.78
CA SER A 155 -0.41 3.80 -17.89
C SER A 155 0.74 3.46 -16.92
N LEU A 156 0.44 2.72 -15.85
CA LEU A 156 1.38 2.31 -14.80
C LEU A 156 1.50 0.77 -14.67
N ALA A 157 0.64 0.01 -15.36
CA ALA A 157 0.51 -1.44 -15.22
C ALA A 157 1.77 -2.23 -15.64
N ASP A 158 2.63 -1.62 -16.46
CA ASP A 158 3.88 -2.22 -16.92
C ASP A 158 5.10 -1.72 -16.12
N SER A 159 4.89 -0.95 -15.05
CA SER A 159 5.96 -0.60 -14.12
C SER A 159 6.52 -1.85 -13.46
N PRO A 160 7.85 -2.07 -13.45
CA PRO A 160 8.44 -3.22 -12.78
C PRO A 160 8.33 -3.15 -11.25
N LEU A 161 7.95 -1.98 -10.69
CA LEU A 161 7.70 -1.82 -9.26
C LEU A 161 6.31 -2.30 -8.88
N LEU A 162 5.35 -2.40 -9.81
CA LEU A 162 3.97 -2.77 -9.50
C LEU A 162 3.88 -4.18 -8.93
N GLY A 163 3.46 -4.28 -7.66
CA GLY A 163 3.34 -5.56 -6.96
C GLY A 163 1.94 -5.83 -6.40
N LEU A 164 1.14 -4.80 -6.14
CA LEU A 164 -0.18 -4.93 -5.54
C LEU A 164 -1.18 -3.97 -6.20
N VAL A 165 -2.43 -4.41 -6.34
CA VAL A 165 -3.53 -3.59 -6.85
C VAL A 165 -4.74 -3.79 -5.96
N SER A 166 -5.33 -2.70 -5.48
CA SER A 166 -6.58 -2.72 -4.72
C SER A 166 -7.73 -2.13 -5.53
N LEU A 167 -8.87 -2.81 -5.50
CA LEU A 167 -10.13 -2.31 -6.06
C LEU A 167 -10.88 -1.54 -4.96
N MET A 168 -11.00 -0.23 -5.14
CA MET A 168 -11.73 0.67 -4.24
C MET A 168 -13.02 1.14 -4.89
N ASP A 169 -14.03 1.41 -4.07
CA ASP A 169 -15.23 2.10 -4.53
C ASP A 169 -15.79 2.98 -3.42
N HIS A 170 -15.55 4.28 -3.56
CA HIS A 170 -16.05 5.31 -2.67
C HIS A 170 -17.30 6.00 -3.20
N ALA A 171 -18.10 5.32 -4.03
CA ALA A 171 -19.41 5.82 -4.42
C ALA A 171 -20.35 5.94 -3.20
N PRO A 172 -21.26 6.94 -3.20
CA PRO A 172 -22.22 7.09 -2.11
C PRO A 172 -23.09 5.84 -1.91
N GLY A 173 -23.23 5.38 -0.66
CA GLY A 173 -24.06 4.22 -0.29
C GLY A 173 -23.38 2.86 -0.46
N GLN A 174 -22.08 2.80 -0.71
CA GLN A 174 -21.32 1.57 -0.95
C GLN A 174 -20.08 1.49 -0.06
N ARG A 175 -19.67 0.27 0.31
CA ARG A 175 -18.40 -0.06 0.99
C ARG A 175 -18.01 0.91 2.11
N GLN A 176 -17.05 1.81 1.90
CA GLN A 176 -16.61 2.78 2.91
C GLN A 176 -17.73 3.72 3.37
N PHE A 177 -18.65 4.08 2.47
CA PHE A 177 -19.70 5.06 2.69
C PHE A 177 -21.10 4.47 2.57
N VAL A 178 -21.39 3.42 3.35
CA VAL A 178 -22.74 2.81 3.44
C VAL A 178 -23.80 3.86 3.79
N SER A 179 -23.47 4.85 4.63
CA SER A 179 -24.39 5.94 5.02
C SER A 179 -24.19 7.18 4.15
N LEU A 180 -25.26 7.59 3.46
CA LEU A 180 -25.30 8.87 2.73
C LEU A 180 -25.10 10.08 3.66
N ASP A 181 -25.56 10.00 4.92
CA ASP A 181 -25.39 11.10 5.86
C ASP A 181 -23.93 11.22 6.33
N ALA A 182 -23.25 10.08 6.49
CA ALA A 182 -21.80 10.07 6.74
C ALA A 182 -21.03 10.62 5.53
N TYR A 183 -21.44 10.24 4.32
CA TYR A 183 -20.88 10.79 3.07
C TYR A 183 -21.02 12.31 3.01
N ARG A 184 -22.22 12.84 3.27
CA ARG A 184 -22.50 14.28 3.31
C ARG A 184 -21.62 14.99 4.33
N THR A 185 -21.58 14.48 5.56
CA THR A 185 -20.78 15.06 6.65
C THR A 185 -19.30 15.16 6.28
N TYR A 186 -18.74 14.08 5.70
CA TYR A 186 -17.34 14.04 5.31
C TYR A 186 -17.02 15.04 4.19
N TYR A 187 -17.76 15.00 3.07
CA TYR A 187 -17.46 15.83 1.91
C TYR A 187 -17.80 17.31 2.12
N GLN A 188 -18.86 17.64 2.86
CA GLN A 188 -19.16 19.03 3.25
C GLN A 188 -18.06 19.62 4.11
N GLY A 189 -17.58 18.89 5.12
CA GLY A 189 -16.50 19.35 5.99
C GLY A 189 -15.18 19.52 5.23
N LYS A 190 -14.82 18.54 4.40
CA LYS A 190 -13.54 18.52 3.68
C LYS A 190 -13.45 19.55 2.56
N HIS A 191 -14.51 19.70 1.77
CA HIS A 191 -14.50 20.56 0.58
C HIS A 191 -15.24 21.89 0.75
N ARG A 192 -15.86 22.13 1.91
CA ARG A 192 -16.66 23.34 2.21
C ARG A 192 -17.72 23.62 1.13
N MET A 193 -18.34 22.56 0.64
CA MET A 193 -19.39 22.62 -0.38
C MET A 193 -20.68 23.20 0.20
N SER A 194 -21.45 23.94 -0.61
CA SER A 194 -22.85 24.24 -0.27
C SER A 194 -23.70 22.98 -0.42
N ASP A 195 -24.91 22.99 0.12
CA ASP A 195 -25.84 21.86 0.03
C ASP A 195 -26.18 21.53 -1.44
N GLU A 196 -26.39 22.54 -2.28
CA GLU A 196 -26.66 22.35 -3.71
C GLU A 196 -25.45 21.76 -4.46
N ALA A 197 -24.25 22.23 -4.12
CA ALA A 197 -23.02 21.72 -4.72
C ALA A 197 -22.75 20.27 -4.30
N LEU A 198 -23.07 19.91 -3.05
CA LEU A 198 -22.96 18.55 -2.54
C LEU A 198 -23.94 17.60 -3.23
N GLU A 199 -25.20 18.01 -3.42
CA GLU A 199 -26.19 17.14 -4.05
C GLU A 199 -25.82 16.86 -5.52
N ALA A 200 -25.42 17.90 -6.26
CA ALA A 200 -24.92 17.74 -7.63
C ALA A 200 -23.66 16.84 -7.69
N PHE A 201 -22.80 16.94 -6.67
CA PHE A 201 -21.64 16.06 -6.55
C PHE A 201 -22.04 14.61 -6.27
N ILE A 202 -22.97 14.35 -5.34
CA ILE A 202 -23.50 13.00 -5.05
C ILE A 202 -24.12 12.39 -6.31
N GLU A 203 -24.96 13.15 -7.03
CA GLU A 203 -25.58 12.69 -8.29
C GLU A 203 -24.52 12.31 -9.33
N LYS A 204 -23.48 13.14 -9.51
CA LYS A 204 -22.34 12.84 -10.40
C LYS A 204 -21.65 11.54 -10.00
N GLN A 205 -21.38 11.35 -8.70
CA GLN A 205 -20.68 10.17 -8.19
C GLN A 205 -21.51 8.89 -8.35
N LEU A 206 -22.82 8.94 -8.12
CA LEU A 206 -23.74 7.83 -8.37
C LEU A 206 -23.81 7.48 -9.87
N ALA A 207 -23.91 8.48 -10.74
CA ALA A 207 -23.91 8.27 -12.19
C ALA A 207 -22.59 7.66 -12.69
N ASN A 208 -21.47 8.10 -12.12
CA ASN A 208 -20.14 7.55 -12.39
C ASN A 208 -20.05 6.08 -11.95
N SER A 209 -20.45 5.75 -10.71
CA SER A 209 -20.47 4.37 -10.20
C SER A 209 -21.28 3.44 -11.09
N ALA A 210 -22.51 3.83 -11.44
CA ALA A 210 -23.39 3.04 -12.30
C ALA A 210 -22.78 2.79 -13.70
N ARG A 211 -21.97 3.72 -14.21
CA ARG A 211 -21.36 3.64 -15.53
C ARG A 211 -20.03 2.89 -15.55
N TYR A 212 -19.21 3.02 -14.52
CA TYR A 212 -17.79 2.64 -14.57
C TYR A 212 -17.40 1.52 -13.61
N SER A 213 -18.01 1.42 -12.43
CA SER A 213 -17.52 0.54 -11.35
C SER A 213 -17.35 -0.92 -11.80
N SER A 214 -18.39 -1.53 -12.38
CA SER A 214 -18.34 -2.95 -12.80
C SER A 214 -17.33 -3.17 -13.93
N THR A 215 -17.36 -2.33 -14.97
CA THR A 215 -16.46 -2.44 -16.13
C THR A 215 -14.99 -2.30 -15.71
N ASN A 216 -14.69 -1.32 -14.85
CA ASN A 216 -13.33 -1.08 -14.37
C ASN A 216 -12.84 -2.23 -13.48
N ARG A 217 -13.66 -2.74 -12.55
CA ARG A 217 -13.30 -3.91 -11.74
C ARG A 217 -12.92 -5.11 -12.60
N GLN A 218 -13.78 -5.46 -13.55
CA GLN A 218 -13.56 -6.60 -14.44
C GLN A 218 -12.28 -6.43 -15.27
N ALA A 219 -12.08 -5.27 -15.88
CA ALA A 219 -10.93 -5.00 -16.73
C ALA A 219 -9.61 -5.04 -15.94
N ILE A 220 -9.57 -4.38 -14.77
CA ILE A 220 -8.38 -4.31 -13.90
C ILE A 220 -8.08 -5.69 -13.32
N ALA A 221 -9.08 -6.41 -12.81
CA ALA A 221 -8.90 -7.76 -12.28
C ALA A 221 -8.35 -8.72 -13.34
N ALA A 222 -8.93 -8.70 -14.55
CA ALA A 222 -8.44 -9.53 -15.66
C ALA A 222 -7.00 -9.15 -16.06
N ALA A 223 -6.66 -7.86 -16.05
CA ALA A 223 -5.30 -7.39 -16.33
C ALA A 223 -4.29 -7.82 -15.25
N CYS A 224 -4.67 -7.78 -13.98
CA CYS A 224 -3.86 -8.26 -12.86
C CYS A 224 -3.61 -9.76 -12.97
N HIS A 225 -4.66 -10.55 -13.24
CA HIS A 225 -4.55 -11.99 -13.42
C HIS A 225 -3.58 -12.37 -14.55
N ARG A 226 -3.69 -11.72 -15.72
CA ARG A 226 -2.76 -11.96 -16.86
C ARG A 226 -1.31 -11.62 -16.53
N ARG A 227 -1.07 -10.67 -15.63
CA ARG A 227 0.27 -10.22 -15.21
C ARG A 227 0.81 -10.94 -13.98
N GLY A 228 0.00 -11.79 -13.34
CA GLY A 228 0.36 -12.41 -12.06
C GLY A 228 0.46 -11.41 -10.89
N LEU A 229 -0.22 -10.26 -10.98
CA LEU A 229 -0.25 -9.25 -9.92
C LEU A 229 -1.21 -9.67 -8.81
N ALA A 230 -0.83 -9.41 -7.56
CA ALA A 230 -1.73 -9.58 -6.43
C ALA A 230 -2.87 -8.55 -6.50
N LEU A 231 -4.10 -9.04 -6.30
CA LEU A 231 -5.31 -8.22 -6.29
C LEU A 231 -5.94 -8.22 -4.90
N ALA A 232 -6.37 -7.07 -4.45
CA ALA A 232 -7.02 -6.86 -3.17
C ALA A 232 -8.36 -6.13 -3.34
N SER A 233 -9.28 -6.37 -2.42
CA SER A 233 -10.50 -5.57 -2.26
C SER A 233 -10.32 -4.56 -1.14
N HIS A 234 -10.96 -3.41 -1.22
CA HIS A 234 -10.89 -2.37 -0.19
C HIS A 234 -12.27 -2.09 0.43
N ASP A 235 -12.31 -1.90 1.75
CA ASP A 235 -13.48 -1.54 2.56
C ASP A 235 -14.70 -2.47 2.37
N ASP A 236 -14.47 -3.78 2.21
CA ASP A 236 -15.57 -4.76 2.17
C ASP A 236 -16.45 -4.63 3.44
N ALA A 237 -17.73 -4.34 3.24
CA ALA A 237 -18.69 -4.11 4.34
C ALA A 237 -19.71 -5.24 4.52
N THR A 238 -19.91 -6.09 3.50
CA THR A 238 -20.95 -7.13 3.51
C THR A 238 -20.41 -8.44 2.95
N ILE A 239 -21.13 -9.54 3.15
CA ILE A 239 -20.76 -10.85 2.63
C ILE A 239 -20.81 -10.85 1.09
N GLU A 240 -21.74 -10.10 0.50
CA GLU A 240 -21.88 -9.94 -0.94
C GLU A 240 -20.67 -9.22 -1.55
N HIS A 241 -20.13 -8.20 -0.86
CA HIS A 241 -18.87 -7.56 -1.28
C HIS A 241 -17.71 -8.56 -1.28
N VAL A 242 -17.61 -9.39 -0.24
CA VAL A 242 -16.56 -10.43 -0.18
C VAL A 242 -16.74 -11.47 -1.28
N ALA A 243 -17.97 -11.92 -1.55
CA ALA A 243 -18.26 -12.85 -2.63
C ALA A 243 -17.88 -12.28 -4.00
N GLU A 244 -18.23 -11.03 -4.28
CA GLU A 244 -17.80 -10.30 -5.48
C GLU A 244 -16.26 -10.24 -5.58
N SER A 245 -15.58 -9.88 -4.49
CA SER A 245 -14.12 -9.81 -4.44
C SER A 245 -13.46 -11.16 -4.75
N VAL A 246 -14.02 -12.26 -4.23
CA VAL A 246 -13.56 -13.63 -4.52
C VAL A 246 -13.74 -13.98 -6.00
N GLU A 247 -14.85 -13.58 -6.62
CA GLU A 247 -15.09 -13.79 -8.07
C GLU A 247 -14.04 -13.07 -8.93
N TYR A 248 -13.57 -11.89 -8.52
CA TYR A 248 -12.46 -11.18 -9.18
C TYR A 248 -11.08 -11.79 -8.90
N GLY A 249 -11.01 -12.78 -8.01
CA GLY A 249 -9.76 -13.47 -7.67
C GLY A 249 -8.87 -12.68 -6.71
N THR A 250 -9.45 -11.83 -5.86
CA THR A 250 -8.69 -11.17 -4.80
C THR A 250 -8.02 -12.18 -3.87
N ARG A 251 -6.96 -11.74 -3.19
CA ARG A 251 -6.19 -12.53 -2.21
C ARG A 251 -6.08 -11.84 -0.85
N VAL A 252 -6.26 -10.53 -0.84
CA VAL A 252 -6.22 -9.71 0.38
C VAL A 252 -7.53 -8.92 0.46
N ALA A 253 -8.14 -8.93 1.64
CA ALA A 253 -9.23 -8.03 2.00
C ALA A 253 -8.64 -6.90 2.85
N GLU A 254 -8.57 -5.71 2.26
CA GLU A 254 -7.99 -4.52 2.85
C GLU A 254 -9.06 -3.71 3.59
N PHE A 255 -8.79 -3.47 4.88
CA PHE A 255 -9.63 -2.71 5.80
C PHE A 255 -11.13 -3.06 5.75
N PRO A 256 -11.54 -4.35 5.85
CA PRO A 256 -12.96 -4.67 5.94
C PRO A 256 -13.61 -3.88 7.08
N THR A 257 -14.71 -3.20 6.76
CA THR A 257 -15.33 -2.20 7.66
C THR A 257 -16.31 -2.82 8.64
N THR A 258 -16.59 -4.12 8.50
CA THR A 258 -17.48 -4.88 9.39
C THR A 258 -16.84 -6.21 9.79
N ARG A 259 -17.22 -6.70 10.97
CA ARG A 259 -16.77 -7.99 11.48
C ARG A 259 -17.26 -9.13 10.59
N GLU A 260 -18.48 -9.01 10.08
CA GLU A 260 -19.12 -9.98 9.18
C GLU A 260 -18.32 -10.14 7.87
N ALA A 261 -17.86 -9.04 7.28
CA ALA A 261 -17.01 -9.05 6.09
C ALA A 261 -15.62 -9.63 6.42
N ALA A 262 -14.98 -9.22 7.51
CA ALA A 262 -13.68 -9.74 7.91
C ALA A 262 -13.70 -11.27 8.15
N GLU A 263 -14.74 -11.78 8.83
CA GLU A 263 -14.92 -13.22 9.02
C GLU A 263 -15.23 -13.94 7.71
N ALA A 264 -16.02 -13.35 6.81
CA ALA A 264 -16.28 -13.91 5.49
C ALA A 264 -15.00 -14.02 4.67
N SER A 265 -14.16 -12.98 4.68
CA SER A 265 -12.86 -12.96 4.00
C SER A 265 -11.97 -14.13 4.45
N HIS A 266 -11.86 -14.35 5.77
CA HIS A 266 -11.13 -15.51 6.30
C HIS A 266 -11.73 -16.85 5.87
N ARG A 267 -13.07 -17.00 5.87
CA ARG A 267 -13.74 -18.23 5.40
C ARG A 267 -13.46 -18.53 3.93
N HIS A 268 -13.25 -17.50 3.12
CA HIS A 268 -12.89 -17.62 1.71
C HIS A 268 -11.37 -17.69 1.47
N GLY A 269 -10.55 -17.73 2.53
CA GLY A 269 -9.09 -17.85 2.43
C GLY A 269 -8.38 -16.55 2.00
N LEU A 270 -9.04 -15.40 2.12
CA LEU A 270 -8.42 -14.10 1.92
C LEU A 270 -7.64 -13.72 3.19
N ALA A 271 -6.44 -13.17 3.00
CA ALA A 271 -5.71 -12.52 4.10
C ALA A 271 -6.40 -11.19 4.43
N VAL A 272 -6.64 -10.93 5.72
CA VAL A 272 -7.22 -9.64 6.16
C VAL A 272 -6.09 -8.70 6.54
N MET A 273 -6.06 -7.52 5.91
CA MET A 273 -5.10 -6.46 6.20
C MET A 273 -5.82 -5.32 6.94
N MET A 274 -5.28 -4.91 8.08
CA MET A 274 -5.82 -3.84 8.91
C MET A 274 -4.74 -2.82 9.25
N GLY A 275 -5.12 -1.55 9.34
CA GLY A 275 -4.24 -0.49 9.80
C GLY A 275 -4.24 -0.47 11.31
N ALA A 276 -3.11 -0.19 11.95
CA ALA A 276 -3.05 -0.11 13.42
C ALA A 276 -4.14 0.79 14.04
N PRO A 277 -4.48 1.98 13.47
CA PRO A 277 -5.58 2.80 13.99
C PRO A 277 -6.98 2.18 13.83
N ASN A 278 -7.16 1.21 12.92
CA ASN A 278 -8.46 0.59 12.66
C ASN A 278 -8.79 -0.53 13.66
N VAL A 279 -7.81 -0.94 14.48
CA VAL A 279 -7.94 -2.06 15.43
C VAL A 279 -7.98 -1.57 16.89
N VAL A 280 -7.49 -0.35 17.17
CA VAL A 280 -7.39 0.23 18.53
C VAL A 280 -8.69 0.91 18.96
#